data_AF-A0A821G5Z2-F1
#
_entry.id   AF-A0A821G5Z2-F1
#
_cell.length_a   1.000
_cell.length_b   1.000
_cell.length_c   1.000
_cell.angle_alpha   90.00
_cell.angle_beta   90.00
_cell.angle_gamma   90.00
#
_symmetry.space_group_name_H-M   'P 1'
#
loop_
_entity.id
_entity.type
_entity.pdbx_description
1 polymer ?
#
loop_
_entity_poly.entity_id
_entity_poly.type
_entity_poly.pdbx_seq_one_letter_code
_entity_poly.pdbx_strand_id
1 'polypeptide(L)'
;MQKSYQAAFYHYIKTADNNEEQQHQFCPKTEDTWCAYHKNKLTPTRNDDKPQKKKNWKFLDPIFRHVLQPMIDTLTSKELLRRCLRGLTQNSNESLNSIV
;
A
#
# COMPACT_ATOMS: atom_id res chain seq x y z
N MET A 1 9.11 0.35 4.18
CA MET A 1 8.95 -0.17 2.79
C MET A 1 7.96 -1.32 2.73
N GLN A 2 8.24 -2.52 3.28
CA GLN A 2 7.30 -3.67 3.26
C GLN A 2 5.87 -3.33 3.73
N LYS A 3 5.73 -2.72 4.92
CA LYS A 3 4.41 -2.31 5.46
C LYS A 3 3.68 -1.33 4.52
N SER A 4 4.39 -0.43 3.86
CA SER A 4 3.80 0.54 2.93
C SER A 4 3.22 -0.15 1.68
N TYR A 5 3.90 -1.16 1.14
CA TYR A 5 3.38 -1.97 0.04
C TYR A 5 2.16 -2.80 0.47
N GLN A 6 2.19 -3.40 1.66
CA GLN A 6 1.03 -4.11 2.21
C GLN A 6 -0.15 -3.16 2.41
N ALA A 7 0.08 -1.94 2.91
CA ALA A 7 -0.95 -0.91 3.03
C ALA A 7 -1.55 -0.53 1.66
N ALA A 8 -0.72 -0.35 0.64
CA ALA A 8 -1.21 -0.12 -0.72
C ALA A 8 -2.04 -1.31 -1.21
N PHE A 9 -1.53 -2.54 -1.10
CA PHE A 9 -2.27 -3.75 -1.50
C PHE A 9 -3.64 -3.86 -0.82
N TYR A 10 -3.70 -3.61 0.49
CA TYR A 10 -4.94 -3.55 1.26
C TYR A 10 -5.79 -2.32 0.94
N HIS A 11 -5.34 -1.31 0.19
CA HIS A 11 -6.23 -0.29 -0.37
C HIS A 11 -6.83 -0.70 -1.73
N TYR A 12 -6.23 -1.67 -2.44
CA TYR A 12 -6.70 -2.17 -3.73
C TYR A 12 -7.63 -3.39 -3.62
N ILE A 13 -7.48 -4.24 -2.59
CA ILE A 13 -8.26 -5.47 -2.44
C ILE A 13 -9.01 -5.49 -1.11
N LYS A 14 -10.31 -5.77 -1.16
CA LYS A 14 -11.16 -5.83 0.03
C LYS A 14 -10.75 -6.99 0.95
N THR A 15 -10.81 -6.78 2.26
CA THR A 15 -10.81 -7.89 3.22
C THR A 15 -12.14 -8.63 3.16
N ALA A 16 -12.13 -9.94 3.42
CA ALA A 16 -13.33 -10.77 3.36
C ALA A 16 -14.44 -10.26 4.31
N ASP A 17 -14.04 -9.75 5.47
CA ASP A 17 -14.95 -9.32 6.54
C ASP A 17 -15.46 -7.88 6.38
N ASN A 18 -15.06 -7.17 5.31
CA ASN A 18 -15.41 -5.76 5.06
C ASN A 18 -15.10 -4.80 6.24
N ASN A 19 -14.19 -5.18 7.13
CA ASN A 19 -13.82 -4.39 8.30
C ASN A 19 -12.83 -3.28 7.90
N GLU A 20 -13.25 -2.01 8.02
CA GLU A 20 -12.42 -0.84 7.68
C GLU A 20 -11.12 -0.76 8.50
N GLU A 21 -11.15 -1.13 9.78
CA GLU A 21 -9.94 -1.09 10.60
C GLU A 21 -8.91 -2.12 10.11
N GLN A 22 -9.36 -3.32 9.76
CA GLN A 22 -8.50 -4.33 9.15
C GLN A 22 -7.99 -3.91 7.77
N GLN A 23 -8.83 -3.21 6.98
CA GLN A 23 -8.44 -2.68 5.67
C GLN A 23 -7.26 -1.69 5.79
N HIS A 24 -7.20 -0.94 6.88
CA HIS A 24 -6.17 0.08 7.12
C HIS A 24 -5.11 -0.35 8.13
N GLN A 25 -5.00 -1.63 8.46
CA GLN A 25 -4.11 -2.12 9.53
C GLN A 25 -2.61 -1.86 9.27
N PHE A 26 -2.19 -1.82 8.00
CA PHE A 26 -0.79 -1.61 7.61
C PHE A 26 -0.43 -0.14 7.38
N CYS A 27 -1.42 0.74 7.38
CA CYS A 27 -1.20 2.16 7.18
C CYS A 27 -0.48 2.79 8.39
N PRO A 28 0.31 3.84 8.18
CA PRO A 28 0.87 4.62 9.29
C PRO A 28 -0.25 5.16 10.18
N LYS A 29 -0.08 5.04 11.50
CA LYS A 29 -0.98 5.61 12.52
C LYS A 29 -0.38 6.86 13.20
N THR A 30 0.56 7.51 12.51
CA THR A 30 1.23 8.73 12.95
C THR A 30 0.54 9.97 12.36
N GLU A 31 0.85 11.15 12.89
CA GLU A 31 0.29 12.42 12.42
C GLU A 31 0.55 12.67 10.92
N ASP A 32 1.75 12.30 10.43
CA ASP A 32 2.11 12.37 9.01
C ASP A 32 1.55 11.22 8.15
N THR A 33 0.43 10.61 8.55
CA THR A 33 -0.16 9.52 7.78
C THR A 33 -0.75 10.01 6.45
N TRP A 34 -0.42 9.30 5.38
CA TRP A 34 -1.05 9.47 4.07
C TRP A 34 -2.42 8.81 3.98
N CYS A 35 -2.78 7.95 4.94
CA CYS A 35 -4.06 7.24 4.96
C CYS A 35 -5.17 8.14 5.49
N ALA A 36 -6.13 8.50 4.64
CA ALA A 36 -7.25 9.37 5.03
C ALA A 36 -8.04 8.83 6.23
N TYR A 37 -8.27 7.51 6.31
CA TYR A 37 -8.96 6.87 7.43
C TYR A 37 -8.30 7.18 8.78
N HIS A 38 -6.98 6.95 8.91
CA HIS A 38 -6.28 7.25 10.15
C HIS A 38 -6.08 8.75 10.37
N LYS A 39 -5.90 9.53 9.30
CA LYS A 39 -5.78 10.99 9.39
C LYS A 39 -7.02 11.61 10.03
N ASN A 40 -8.22 11.21 9.60
CA ASN A 40 -9.46 11.69 10.20
C ASN A 40 -9.61 11.24 11.66
N LYS A 41 -9.16 10.02 12.00
CA LYS A 41 -9.19 9.54 13.39
C LYS A 41 -8.28 10.36 14.32
N LEU A 42 -7.14 10.82 13.82
CA LEU A 42 -6.15 11.57 14.61
C LEU A 42 -6.48 13.07 14.69
N THR A 43 -6.95 13.64 13.59
CA THR A 43 -7.34 15.05 13.50
C THR A 43 -8.76 15.14 12.97
N PRO A 44 -9.79 14.92 13.82
CA PRO A 44 -11.18 15.08 13.40
C PRO A 44 -11.41 16.54 13.01
N THR A 45 -11.63 16.79 11.72
CA THR A 45 -11.95 18.15 11.25
C THR A 45 -13.41 18.43 11.51
N ARG A 46 -13.77 19.63 11.98
CA ARG A 46 -15.14 20.01 12.36
C ARG A 46 -16.17 19.95 11.19
N ASN A 47 -15.74 19.58 9.98
CA ASN A 47 -16.56 19.40 8.77
C ASN A 47 -16.81 17.90 8.44
N ASP A 48 -16.48 16.98 9.34
CA ASP A 48 -16.53 15.52 9.14
C ASP A 48 -17.96 14.93 9.01
N ASP A 49 -19.00 15.74 9.17
CA ASP A 49 -20.40 15.35 8.87
C ASP A 49 -20.66 15.14 7.37
N LYS A 50 -19.72 15.52 6.50
CA LYS A 50 -19.79 15.14 5.09
C LYS A 50 -19.21 13.73 4.99
N PRO A 51 -20.01 12.70 4.63
CA PRO A 51 -19.44 11.40 4.32
C PRO A 51 -18.36 11.64 3.29
N GLN A 52 -17.10 11.32 3.62
CA GLN A 52 -16.02 11.41 2.66
C GLN A 52 -16.53 10.70 1.43
N LYS A 53 -16.74 11.44 0.33
CA LYS A 53 -17.27 10.88 -0.90
C LYS A 53 -16.44 9.64 -1.13
N LYS A 54 -17.01 8.44 -0.89
CA LYS A 54 -16.32 7.19 -1.10
C LYS A 54 -15.96 7.29 -2.56
N LYS A 55 -14.71 7.65 -2.87
CA LYS A 55 -14.22 7.59 -4.24
C LYS A 55 -14.64 6.20 -4.65
N ASN A 56 -15.36 6.08 -5.77
CA ASN A 56 -15.91 4.81 -6.27
C ASN A 56 -14.75 3.91 -6.71
N TRP A 57 -13.87 3.61 -5.78
CA TRP A 57 -12.71 2.80 -5.93
C TRP A 57 -13.23 1.39 -5.88
N LYS A 58 -13.35 0.80 -7.07
CA LYS A 58 -13.72 -0.59 -7.20
C LYS A 58 -12.55 -1.39 -6.66
N PHE A 59 -12.72 -1.97 -5.48
CA PHE A 59 -11.82 -2.98 -4.99
C PHE A 59 -11.74 -4.11 -6.02
N LEU A 60 -10.57 -4.70 -6.17
CA LEU A 60 -10.46 -5.98 -6.85
C LEU A 60 -11.28 -7.02 -6.09
N ASP A 61 -11.85 -7.95 -6.85
CA ASP A 61 -12.57 -9.09 -6.27
C ASP A 61 -11.65 -9.85 -5.29
N PRO A 62 -12.15 -10.28 -4.11
CA PRO A 62 -11.37 -11.05 -3.15
C PRO A 62 -10.66 -12.28 -3.74
N ILE A 63 -11.16 -12.87 -4.82
CA ILE A 63 -10.50 -13.99 -5.51
C ILE A 63 -9.07 -13.65 -5.94
N PHE A 64 -8.80 -12.40 -6.33
CA PHE A 64 -7.47 -11.96 -6.74
C PHE A 64 -6.48 -11.92 -5.58
N ARG A 65 -6.95 -11.89 -4.32
CA ARG A 65 -6.07 -11.91 -3.14
C ARG A 65 -5.19 -13.15 -3.13
N HIS A 66 -5.75 -14.32 -3.45
CA HIS A 66 -5.00 -15.59 -3.44
C HIS A 66 -3.87 -15.61 -4.47
N VAL A 67 -4.07 -14.92 -5.60
CA VAL A 67 -3.07 -14.83 -6.68
C VAL A 67 -2.03 -13.75 -6.37
N LEU A 68 -2.47 -12.59 -5.87
CA LEU A 68 -1.62 -11.42 -5.70
C LEU A 68 -0.82 -11.42 -4.38
N GLN A 69 -1.38 -11.95 -3.28
CA GLN A 69 -0.71 -11.95 -1.98
C GLN A 69 0.68 -12.62 -2.01
N PRO A 70 0.86 -13.83 -2.59
CA PRO A 70 2.19 -14.45 -2.66
C PRO A 70 3.20 -13.61 -3.47
N MET A 71 2.74 -12.95 -4.53
CA MET A 71 3.59 -12.06 -5.33
C MET A 71 4.01 -10.83 -4.53
N ILE A 72 3.07 -10.18 -3.83
CA ILE A 72 3.37 -9.04 -2.96
C ILE A 72 4.33 -9.45 -1.83
N ASP A 73 4.11 -10.61 -1.20
CA ASP A 73 4.98 -11.09 -0.12
C ASP A 73 6.41 -11.38 -0.62
N THR A 74 6.53 -11.96 -1.82
CA THR A 74 7.82 -12.21 -2.46
C THR A 74 8.52 -10.89 -2.80
N LEU A 75 7.86 -9.98 -3.51
CA LEU A 75 8.40 -8.69 -3.94
C LEU A 75 8.76 -7.78 -2.76
N THR A 76 8.06 -7.95 -1.64
CA THR A 76 8.30 -7.18 -0.41
C THR A 76 9.14 -7.95 0.61
N SER A 77 9.74 -9.08 0.22
CA SER A 77 10.67 -9.82 1.05
C SER A 77 11.86 -8.93 1.44
N LYS A 78 12.35 -9.09 2.66
CA LYS A 78 13.50 -8.30 3.16
C LYS A 78 14.72 -8.44 2.25
N GLU A 79 14.90 -9.62 1.64
CA GLU A 79 16.01 -9.88 0.73
C GLU A 79 15.93 -9.03 -0.54
N LEU A 80 14.77 -9.01 -1.22
CA LEU A 80 14.59 -8.16 -2.39
C LEU A 80 14.62 -6.67 -2.04
N LEU A 81 13.96 -6.26 -0.95
CA LEU A 81 13.92 -4.86 -0.56
C LEU A 81 15.30 -4.30 -0.16
N ARG A 82 16.19 -5.12 0.41
CA ARG A 82 17.57 -4.71 0.69
C ARG A 82 18.33 -4.35 -0.58
N ARG A 83 18.06 -5.03 -1.70
CA ARG A 83 18.68 -4.70 -3.00
C ARG A 83 18.24 -3.31 -3.49
N CYS A 84 17.01 -2.90 -3.19
CA CYS A 84 16.50 -1.57 -3.54
C CYS A 84 17.20 -0.43 -2.77
N LEU A 85 17.80 -0.70 -1.60
CA LEU A 85 18.51 0.33 -0.83
C LEU A 85 19.74 0.89 -1.55
N ARG A 86 20.31 0.13 -2.49
CA ARG A 86 21.47 0.56 -3.29
C ARG A 86 21.09 1.62 -4.33
N GLY A 87 19.79 1.87 -4.57
CA GLY A 87 19.32 2.83 -5.57
C GLY A 87 19.66 2.44 -7.02
N LEU A 88 20.05 1.18 -7.25
CA LEU A 88 20.36 0.67 -8.58
C LEU A 88 19.08 0.22 -9.28
N THR A 89 18.97 0.48 -10.58
CA THR A 89 17.84 0.02 -11.39
C THR A 89 17.86 -1.51 -11.51
N GLN A 90 16.69 -2.13 -11.58
CA GLN A 90 16.57 -3.58 -11.82
C GLN A 90 16.85 -3.95 -13.28
N ASN A 91 16.87 -2.96 -14.18
CA ASN A 91 17.12 -3.15 -15.59
C ASN A 91 18.61 -2.93 -15.88
N SER A 92 19.34 -4.02 -16.16
CA SER A 92 20.72 -3.96 -16.63
C SER A 92 20.87 -3.15 -17.92
N ASN A 93 19.80 -3.02 -18.72
CA ASN A 93 19.78 -2.22 -19.95
C ASN A 93 19.49 -0.73 -19.68
N GLU A 94 19.12 -0.34 -18.44
CA GLU A 94 19.03 1.06 -18.01
C GLU A 94 20.35 1.59 -17.42
N SER A 95 21.41 0.77 -17.37
CA SER A 95 22.75 1.33 -17.24
C SER A 95 23.17 1.88 -18.60
N LEU A 96 22.86 3.15 -18.87
CA LEU A 96 23.19 3.82 -20.13
C LEU A 96 24.71 3.87 -20.46
N ASN A 97 25.62 3.51 -19.53
CA ASN A 97 27.06 3.82 -19.61
C ASN A 97 28.02 2.72 -19.08
N SER A 98 27.70 1.42 -19.16
CA SER A 98 28.65 0.37 -18.70
C SER A 98 29.43 -0.34 -19.82
N ILE A 99 29.11 -0.12 -21.11
CA ILE A 99 29.74 -0.83 -22.24
C ILE A 99 30.02 0.07 -23.47
N VAL A 100 29.95 1.40 -23.36
CA VAL A 100 30.44 2.31 -24.42
C VAL A 100 31.29 3.40 -23.81
#